data_AF-A0A6L9SVN1-F1
#
_entry.id   AF-A0A6L9SVN1-F1
#
_cell.length_a   1.000
_cell.length_b   1.000
_cell.length_c   1.000
_cell.angle_alpha   90.00
_cell.angle_beta   90.00
_cell.angle_gamma   90.00
#
_symmetry.space_group_name_H-M   'P 1'
#
loop_
_entity.id
_entity.type
_entity.pdbx_description
1 polymer ?
#
loop_
_entity_poly.entity_id
_entity_poly.type
_entity_poly.pdbx_seq_one_letter_code
_entity_poly.pdbx_strand_id
1 'polypeptide(L)'
;MQTLLLVLGVALVVIAVFAFAWFAYGLLGDVARTACVIAVGALALGVAVALTPRLRVTAEGLAWAGLIALVIGAILVSTIGGPHVSGKTTSLVAGALLLTACAAALGLRRLPLPAGVPPLRAYSLFATFALPVAVMMMTHALPVPDDPQLLTLQSVLGGGAAVLFAAMVPADPRRRTPDFERVAALVVATVILVFGSVELAMAIDYGDPLWASALLVPSVSLTWLGVATVTYTRTMARTGRAMPSRLRFVPVAALVWIPAVSTTLLMRVLPSSMPLETQRMCAYLPAVVLAAQAVVAACAMPSDPSDGHPTGSPSASAPRSREGVSEAGATVWPTFGTVERVSAALNGSLVLLIMVCGEFGRDGFAALVTAMTAFAGLLAASACAWMRAATPVLRPVRSRDRPPMPVPAATSPMPQPYAPIAYPPAMEPPAPYPVMPQPPYPPASPAPYPQIMMVPKARGADAAGVIATVAAALATVFLFFSTLAVPRPYAPVDLICGAVGVVALAAGIRWLGVWPRVRSRAALWPALTLLMAPPLVVSWTSPLSFPRALILFAVALAMVLWGALRGLQAPLVAGTAVIVAHMVTVLWPWLAVFSRRFWWVWLLVGGVVLIAAAARYEASLKTMRSLATRIGQLR
;
A
#
# COMPACT_ATOMS: atom_id res chain seq x y z
N MET A 1 4.27 -18.13 -29.67
CA MET A 1 4.01 -17.87 -31.11
C MET A 1 2.55 -18.06 -31.48
N GLN A 2 1.92 -19.20 -31.15
CA GLN A 2 0.51 -19.49 -31.49
C GLN A 2 -0.51 -18.49 -30.92
N THR A 3 -0.32 -18.00 -29.69
CA THR A 3 -1.15 -16.94 -29.09
C THR A 3 -1.00 -15.59 -29.78
N LEU A 4 0.21 -15.28 -30.27
CA LEU A 4 0.51 -14.03 -30.95
C LEU A 4 -0.09 -14.01 -32.35
N LEU A 5 -0.05 -15.14 -33.07
CA LEU A 5 -0.75 -15.32 -34.35
C LEU A 5 -2.27 -15.27 -34.20
N LEU A 6 -2.83 -15.79 -33.10
CA LEU A 6 -4.26 -15.70 -32.83
C LEU A 6 -4.70 -14.26 -32.55
N VAL A 7 -3.94 -13.52 -31.72
CA VAL A 7 -4.21 -12.10 -31.45
C VAL A 7 -4.08 -11.25 -32.72
N LEU A 8 -3.02 -11.48 -33.50
CA LEU A 8 -2.79 -10.77 -34.77
C LEU A 8 -3.89 -11.09 -35.79
N GLY A 9 -4.31 -12.36 -35.89
CA GLY A 9 -5.40 -12.79 -36.76
C GLY A 9 -6.74 -12.18 -36.37
N VAL A 10 -7.09 -12.17 -35.08
CA VAL A 10 -8.31 -11.51 -34.59
C VAL A 10 -8.24 -10.00 -34.86
N ALA A 11 -7.10 -9.35 -34.61
CA ALA A 11 -6.93 -7.93 -34.90
C ALA A 11 -7.11 -7.61 -36.40
N LEU A 12 -6.52 -8.40 -37.29
CA LEU A 12 -6.67 -8.27 -38.74
C LEU A 12 -8.11 -8.45 -39.20
N VAL A 13 -8.83 -9.45 -38.66
CA VAL A 13 -10.24 -9.67 -39.00
C VAL A 13 -11.11 -8.52 -38.50
N VAL A 14 -10.83 -8.00 -37.29
CA VAL A 14 -11.52 -6.81 -36.77
C VAL A 14 -11.29 -5.60 -37.67
N ILE A 15 -10.04 -5.34 -38.08
CA ILE A 15 -9.70 -4.27 -39.01
C ILE A 15 -10.44 -4.45 -40.35
N ALA A 16 -10.51 -5.68 -40.87
CA ALA A 16 -11.23 -5.97 -42.11
C ALA A 16 -12.75 -5.72 -41.98
N VAL A 17 -13.37 -6.08 -40.85
CA VAL A 17 -14.79 -5.78 -40.58
C VAL A 17 -15.02 -4.27 -40.49
N PHE A 18 -14.13 -3.53 -39.82
CA PHE A 18 -14.20 -2.07 -39.76
C PHE A 18 -14.03 -1.43 -41.14
N ALA A 19 -13.05 -1.88 -41.93
CA ALA A 19 -12.80 -1.40 -43.28
C ALA A 19 -13.99 -1.70 -44.20
N PHE A 20 -14.60 -2.88 -44.08
CA PHE A 20 -15.79 -3.24 -44.84
C PHE A 20 -17.00 -2.40 -44.44
N ALA A 21 -17.24 -2.19 -43.14
CA ALA A 21 -18.30 -1.32 -42.65
C ALA A 21 -18.11 0.15 -43.10
N TRP A 22 -16.86 0.62 -43.15
CA TRP A 22 -16.50 1.93 -43.67
C TRP A 22 -16.73 2.04 -45.18
N PHE A 23 -16.27 1.06 -45.96
CA PHE A 23 -16.42 1.07 -47.43
C PHE A 23 -17.88 0.93 -47.86
N ALA A 24 -18.66 0.12 -47.15
CA ALA A 24 -20.10 -0.02 -47.36
C ALA A 24 -20.87 1.29 -47.12
N TYR A 25 -20.35 2.21 -46.28
CA TYR A 25 -20.96 3.51 -46.04
C TYR A 25 -21.07 4.36 -47.31
N GLY A 26 -20.06 4.32 -48.18
CA GLY A 26 -20.05 5.07 -49.43
C GLY A 26 -20.95 4.50 -50.54
N LEU A 27 -21.42 3.25 -50.40
CA LEU A 27 -22.07 2.52 -51.50
C LEU A 27 -23.52 2.10 -51.23
N LEU A 28 -23.89 1.78 -49.99
CA LEU A 28 -25.15 1.06 -49.68
C LEU A 28 -26.15 1.87 -48.85
N GLY A 29 -25.78 3.06 -48.35
CA GLY A 29 -26.60 3.82 -47.39
C GLY A 29 -26.71 3.14 -46.02
N ASP A 30 -27.24 3.84 -45.02
CA ASP A 30 -27.16 3.41 -43.62
C ASP A 30 -27.92 2.11 -43.32
N VAL A 31 -29.11 1.94 -43.91
CA VAL A 31 -29.96 0.77 -43.65
C VAL A 31 -29.34 -0.51 -44.23
N ALA A 32 -28.96 -0.50 -45.52
CA ALA A 32 -28.42 -1.71 -46.15
C ALA A 32 -27.00 -2.05 -45.64
N ARG A 33 -26.18 -1.05 -45.29
CA ARG A 33 -24.91 -1.29 -44.58
C ARG A 33 -25.13 -2.05 -43.28
N THR A 34 -26.06 -1.56 -42.46
CA THR A 34 -26.34 -2.15 -41.15
C THR A 34 -26.86 -3.57 -41.27
N ALA A 35 -27.79 -3.81 -42.21
CA ALA A 35 -28.30 -5.14 -42.51
C ALA A 35 -27.17 -6.10 -42.97
N CYS A 36 -26.26 -5.62 -43.81
CA CYS A 36 -25.12 -6.41 -44.29
C CYS A 36 -24.17 -6.79 -43.13
N VAL A 37 -23.82 -5.85 -42.26
CA VAL A 37 -22.95 -6.11 -41.09
C VAL A 37 -23.58 -7.14 -40.15
N ILE A 38 -24.88 -7.02 -39.87
CA ILE A 38 -25.60 -7.99 -39.02
C ILE A 38 -25.65 -9.38 -39.68
N ALA A 39 -25.96 -9.44 -40.97
CA ALA A 39 -26.03 -10.70 -41.72
C ALA A 39 -24.68 -11.41 -41.77
N VAL A 40 -23.59 -10.68 -42.04
CA VAL A 40 -22.22 -11.20 -42.02
C VAL A 40 -21.84 -11.68 -40.62
N GLY A 41 -22.19 -10.92 -39.58
CA GLY A 41 -21.94 -11.30 -38.19
C GLY A 41 -22.65 -12.61 -37.81
N ALA A 42 -23.93 -12.75 -38.16
CA ALA A 42 -24.71 -13.96 -37.92
C ALA A 42 -24.19 -15.16 -38.72
N LEU A 43 -23.81 -14.97 -39.99
CA LEU A 43 -23.22 -16.01 -40.83
C LEU A 43 -21.89 -16.49 -40.25
N ALA A 44 -21.01 -15.58 -39.82
CA ALA A 44 -19.74 -15.89 -39.18
C ALA A 44 -19.94 -16.76 -37.92
N LEU A 45 -20.95 -16.44 -37.10
CA LEU A 45 -21.32 -17.27 -35.94
C LEU A 45 -21.77 -18.68 -36.34
N GLY A 46 -22.62 -18.80 -37.37
CA GLY A 46 -23.07 -20.10 -37.88
C GLY A 46 -21.91 -20.96 -38.39
N VAL A 47 -21.00 -20.35 -39.16
CA VAL A 47 -19.79 -21.03 -39.65
C VAL A 47 -18.85 -21.39 -38.50
N ALA A 48 -18.72 -20.56 -37.47
CA ALA A 48 -17.91 -20.86 -36.29
C ALA A 48 -18.43 -22.12 -35.56
N VAL A 49 -19.75 -22.23 -35.39
CA VAL A 49 -20.38 -23.45 -34.83
C VAL A 49 -20.06 -24.66 -35.69
N ALA A 50 -20.24 -24.58 -37.01
CA ALA A 50 -19.96 -25.68 -37.95
C ALA A 50 -18.48 -26.10 -37.96
N LEU A 51 -17.55 -25.17 -37.80
CA LEU A 51 -16.11 -25.42 -37.77
C LEU A 51 -15.59 -25.90 -36.41
N THR A 52 -16.36 -25.73 -35.33
CA THR A 52 -15.93 -26.08 -33.97
C THR A 52 -15.35 -27.51 -33.82
N PRO A 53 -15.95 -28.58 -34.40
CA PRO A 53 -15.39 -29.93 -34.26
C PRO A 53 -14.10 -30.17 -35.06
N ARG A 54 -13.80 -29.37 -36.09
CA ARG A 54 -12.68 -29.61 -37.02
C ARG A 54 -11.53 -28.61 -36.85
N LEU A 55 -11.85 -27.32 -36.71
CA LEU A 55 -10.91 -26.21 -36.74
C LEU A 55 -11.20 -25.24 -35.59
N ARG A 56 -11.01 -25.71 -34.36
CA ARG A 56 -11.41 -24.97 -33.15
C ARG A 56 -10.80 -23.57 -33.04
N VAL A 57 -9.54 -23.40 -33.42
CA VAL A 57 -8.86 -22.10 -33.35
C VAL A 57 -9.48 -21.10 -34.32
N THR A 58 -9.72 -21.53 -35.57
CA THR A 58 -10.40 -20.72 -36.59
C THR A 58 -11.83 -20.39 -36.17
N ALA A 59 -12.53 -21.36 -35.59
CA ALA A 59 -13.87 -21.18 -35.05
C ALA A 59 -13.91 -20.12 -33.92
N GLU A 60 -12.96 -20.13 -32.99
CA GLU A 60 -12.86 -19.07 -31.95
C GLU A 60 -12.64 -17.68 -32.58
N GLY A 61 -11.74 -17.56 -33.56
CA GLY A 61 -11.48 -16.28 -34.24
C GLY A 61 -12.71 -15.77 -34.99
N LEU A 62 -13.40 -16.66 -35.70
CA LEU A 62 -14.62 -16.32 -36.45
C LEU A 62 -15.79 -15.99 -35.53
N ALA A 63 -15.90 -16.66 -34.38
CA ALA A 63 -16.87 -16.31 -33.34
C ALA A 63 -16.64 -14.89 -32.79
N TRP A 64 -15.40 -14.52 -32.47
CA TRP A 64 -15.08 -13.15 -32.04
C TRP A 64 -15.43 -12.12 -33.11
N ALA A 65 -15.07 -12.38 -34.36
CA ALA A 65 -15.37 -11.49 -35.47
C ALA A 65 -16.88 -11.30 -35.66
N GLY A 66 -17.65 -12.40 -35.63
CA GLY A 66 -19.10 -12.36 -35.75
C GLY A 66 -19.76 -11.58 -34.61
N LEU A 67 -19.31 -11.79 -33.37
CA LEU A 67 -19.83 -11.06 -32.21
C LEU A 67 -19.52 -9.57 -32.27
N ILE A 68 -18.30 -9.19 -32.66
CA ILE A 68 -17.91 -7.78 -32.83
C ILE A 68 -18.74 -7.12 -33.94
N ALA A 69 -18.95 -7.81 -35.06
CA ALA A 69 -19.83 -7.34 -36.13
C ALA A 69 -21.27 -7.11 -35.62
N LEU A 70 -21.80 -7.98 -34.77
CA LEU A 70 -23.10 -7.77 -34.14
C LEU A 70 -23.13 -6.57 -33.18
N VAL A 71 -22.05 -6.28 -32.44
CA VAL A 71 -21.97 -5.05 -31.61
C VAL A 71 -22.01 -3.81 -32.50
N ILE A 72 -21.20 -3.80 -33.56
CA ILE A 72 -21.17 -2.69 -34.53
C ILE A 72 -22.55 -2.54 -35.17
N GLY A 73 -23.18 -3.64 -35.58
CA GLY A 73 -24.54 -3.68 -36.09
C GLY A 73 -25.55 -3.10 -35.11
N ALA A 74 -25.51 -3.45 -33.83
CA ALA A 74 -26.39 -2.91 -32.80
C ALA A 74 -26.27 -1.39 -32.65
N ILE A 75 -25.04 -0.86 -32.65
CA ILE A 75 -24.78 0.58 -32.60
C ILE A 75 -25.28 1.25 -33.88
N LEU A 76 -24.98 0.69 -35.06
CA LEU A 76 -25.43 1.24 -36.33
C LEU A 76 -26.97 1.29 -36.43
N VAL A 77 -27.66 0.21 -36.05
CA VAL A 77 -29.14 0.18 -36.03
C VAL A 77 -29.68 1.31 -35.16
N SER A 78 -29.06 1.54 -33.99
CA SER A 78 -29.51 2.59 -33.09
C SER A 78 -29.39 4.01 -33.66
N THR A 79 -28.57 4.21 -34.69
CA THR A 79 -28.37 5.51 -35.37
C THR A 79 -29.23 5.69 -36.62
N ILE A 80 -29.98 4.66 -37.02
CA ILE A 80 -30.90 4.73 -38.18
C ILE A 80 -32.06 5.67 -37.82
N GLY A 81 -32.19 6.79 -38.53
CA GLY A 81 -33.18 7.84 -38.28
C GLY A 81 -32.60 9.26 -38.25
N GLY A 82 -31.27 9.39 -38.28
CA GLY A 82 -30.58 10.68 -38.37
C GLY A 82 -30.57 11.48 -37.07
N PRO A 83 -30.17 12.76 -37.11
CA PRO A 83 -29.92 13.59 -35.91
C PRO A 83 -31.18 13.92 -35.09
N HIS A 84 -32.37 13.56 -35.57
CA HIS A 84 -33.65 13.82 -34.89
C HIS A 84 -34.02 12.77 -33.83
N VAL A 85 -33.31 11.64 -33.78
CA VAL A 85 -33.54 10.60 -32.77
C VAL A 85 -32.82 10.98 -31.47
N SER A 86 -33.54 10.99 -30.35
CA SER A 86 -32.97 11.31 -29.04
C SER A 86 -31.83 10.35 -28.68
N GLY A 87 -30.72 10.87 -28.14
CA GLY A 87 -29.59 10.06 -27.65
C GLY A 87 -29.98 8.99 -26.63
N LYS A 88 -31.10 9.20 -25.92
CA LYS A 88 -31.66 8.21 -24.97
C LYS A 88 -32.28 7.01 -25.69
N THR A 89 -33.05 7.26 -26.74
CA THR A 89 -33.68 6.18 -27.53
C THR A 89 -32.64 5.39 -28.32
N THR A 90 -31.61 6.05 -28.85
CA THR A 90 -30.50 5.35 -29.52
C THR A 90 -29.77 4.44 -28.54
N SER A 91 -29.42 4.93 -27.34
CA SER A 91 -28.76 4.14 -26.30
C SER A 91 -29.60 2.94 -25.84
N LEU A 92 -30.93 3.11 -25.71
CA LEU A 92 -31.84 2.01 -25.36
C LEU A 92 -31.84 0.91 -26.42
N VAL A 93 -31.97 1.28 -27.69
CA VAL A 93 -32.01 0.33 -28.81
C VAL A 93 -30.67 -0.39 -28.94
N ALA A 94 -29.56 0.34 -28.89
CA ALA A 94 -28.22 -0.25 -28.91
C ALA A 94 -28.02 -1.25 -27.76
N GLY A 95 -28.39 -0.86 -26.54
CA GLY A 95 -28.30 -1.71 -25.36
C GLY A 95 -29.17 -2.97 -25.45
N ALA A 96 -30.42 -2.83 -25.91
CA ALA A 96 -31.33 -3.96 -26.11
C ALA A 96 -30.79 -4.95 -27.17
N LEU A 97 -30.30 -4.45 -28.30
CA LEU A 97 -29.70 -5.29 -29.34
C LEU A 97 -28.42 -5.97 -28.84
N LEU A 98 -27.57 -5.27 -28.09
CA LEU A 98 -26.38 -5.86 -27.49
C LEU A 98 -26.73 -6.94 -26.47
N LEU A 99 -27.80 -6.75 -25.71
CA LEU A 99 -28.33 -7.75 -24.78
C LEU A 99 -28.83 -8.99 -25.53
N THR A 100 -29.52 -8.82 -26.67
CA THR A 100 -29.94 -9.96 -27.51
C THR A 100 -28.74 -10.71 -28.10
N ALA A 101 -27.68 -10.01 -28.51
CA ALA A 101 -26.44 -10.64 -28.97
C ALA A 101 -25.74 -11.42 -27.84
N CYS A 102 -25.73 -10.90 -26.62
CA CYS A 102 -25.23 -11.63 -25.44
C CYS A 102 -26.06 -12.89 -25.17
N ALA A 103 -27.39 -12.79 -25.22
CA ALA A 103 -28.30 -13.92 -25.03
C ALA A 103 -28.08 -14.99 -26.12
N ALA A 104 -27.93 -14.59 -27.37
CA ALA A 104 -27.61 -15.47 -28.49
C ALA A 104 -26.25 -16.17 -28.29
N ALA A 105 -25.20 -15.43 -27.92
CA ALA A 105 -23.89 -16.02 -27.63
C ALA A 105 -23.96 -17.06 -26.50
N LEU A 106 -24.65 -16.74 -25.40
CA LEU A 106 -24.85 -17.68 -24.29
C LEU A 106 -25.72 -18.87 -24.69
N GLY A 107 -26.70 -18.68 -25.58
CA GLY A 107 -27.49 -19.74 -26.19
C GLY A 107 -26.63 -20.68 -27.03
N LEU A 108 -25.77 -20.14 -27.91
CA LEU A 108 -24.81 -20.90 -28.70
C LEU A 108 -23.84 -21.70 -27.83
N ARG A 109 -23.44 -21.16 -26.67
CA ARG A 109 -22.63 -21.89 -25.69
C ARG A 109 -23.34 -23.13 -25.11
N ARG A 110 -24.68 -23.12 -25.04
CA ARG A 110 -25.47 -24.24 -24.51
C ARG A 110 -25.80 -25.30 -25.56
N LEU A 111 -25.53 -25.05 -26.84
CA LEU A 111 -25.82 -26.03 -27.88
C LEU A 111 -24.95 -27.28 -27.70
N PRO A 112 -25.56 -28.48 -27.67
CA PRO A 112 -24.80 -29.73 -27.64
C PRO A 112 -24.09 -29.92 -28.98
N LEU A 113 -22.76 -29.99 -28.95
CA LEU A 113 -21.96 -30.21 -30.14
C LEU A 113 -21.70 -31.72 -30.36
N PRO A 114 -21.56 -32.16 -31.63
CA PRO A 114 -21.19 -33.54 -31.95
C PRO A 114 -19.92 -33.97 -31.20
N ALA A 115 -19.88 -35.23 -30.78
CA ALA A 115 -18.76 -35.84 -30.05
C ALA A 115 -18.42 -35.21 -28.68
N GLY A 116 -19.32 -34.44 -28.08
CA GLY A 116 -19.11 -33.86 -26.75
C GLY A 116 -18.00 -32.80 -26.71
N VAL A 117 -17.66 -32.23 -27.87
CA VAL A 117 -16.67 -31.15 -27.97
C VAL A 117 -17.19 -29.95 -27.17
N PRO A 118 -16.37 -29.36 -26.30
CA PRO A 118 -16.84 -28.22 -25.50
C PRO A 118 -17.08 -26.98 -26.37
N PRO A 119 -18.06 -26.15 -26.00
CA PRO A 119 -18.36 -24.92 -26.72
C PRO A 119 -17.17 -23.95 -26.73
N LEU A 120 -17.17 -23.05 -27.71
CA LEU A 120 -16.18 -21.99 -27.84
C LEU A 120 -16.25 -21.03 -26.64
N ARG A 121 -15.08 -20.55 -26.20
CA ARG A 121 -14.95 -19.60 -25.09
C ARG A 121 -15.27 -18.17 -25.51
N ALA A 122 -15.16 -17.85 -26.81
CA ALA A 122 -15.53 -16.54 -27.34
C ALA A 122 -16.92 -16.11 -26.90
N TYR A 123 -17.90 -17.01 -26.88
CA TYR A 123 -19.29 -16.70 -26.54
C TYR A 123 -19.48 -16.17 -25.12
N SER A 124 -18.86 -16.83 -24.15
CA SER A 124 -18.95 -16.45 -22.75
C SER A 124 -18.05 -15.28 -22.38
N LEU A 125 -16.86 -15.21 -22.97
CA LEU A 125 -15.99 -14.05 -22.80
C LEU A 125 -16.59 -12.80 -23.42
N PHE A 126 -17.20 -12.89 -24.59
CA PHE A 126 -17.95 -11.78 -25.16
C PHE A 126 -19.06 -11.31 -24.21
N ALA A 127 -19.91 -12.21 -23.72
CA ALA A 127 -20.97 -11.87 -22.77
C ALA A 127 -20.41 -11.24 -21.48
N THR A 128 -19.20 -11.62 -21.05
CA THR A 128 -18.54 -11.02 -19.88
C THR A 128 -18.33 -9.51 -20.02
N PHE A 129 -17.99 -9.04 -21.22
CA PHE A 129 -17.71 -7.62 -21.49
C PHE A 129 -18.93 -6.87 -22.04
N ALA A 130 -19.71 -7.51 -22.91
CA ALA A 130 -20.82 -6.88 -23.60
C ALA A 130 -22.08 -6.75 -22.73
N LEU A 131 -22.34 -7.69 -21.80
CA LEU A 131 -23.52 -7.64 -20.94
C LEU A 131 -23.54 -6.40 -20.02
N PRO A 132 -22.45 -6.06 -19.30
CA PRO A 132 -22.41 -4.85 -18.48
C PRO A 132 -22.64 -3.58 -19.30
N VAL A 133 -22.03 -3.49 -20.49
CA VAL A 133 -22.19 -2.34 -21.40
C VAL A 133 -23.62 -2.25 -21.91
N ALA A 134 -24.25 -3.37 -22.29
CA ALA A 134 -25.64 -3.40 -22.71
C ALA A 134 -26.57 -2.83 -21.63
N VAL A 135 -26.38 -3.26 -20.38
CA VAL A 135 -27.14 -2.74 -19.24
C VAL A 135 -26.87 -1.26 -19.02
N MET A 136 -25.62 -0.81 -19.07
CA MET A 136 -25.27 0.62 -18.96
C MET A 136 -25.98 1.46 -20.03
N MET A 137 -25.95 1.04 -21.30
CA MET A 137 -26.62 1.76 -22.39
C MET A 137 -28.14 1.80 -22.22
N MET A 138 -28.75 0.69 -21.80
CA MET A 138 -30.19 0.66 -21.50
C MET A 138 -30.53 1.60 -20.34
N THR A 139 -29.68 1.67 -19.32
CA THR A 139 -29.92 2.53 -18.15
C THR A 139 -29.75 4.01 -18.46
N HIS A 140 -28.94 4.38 -19.46
CA HIS A 140 -28.84 5.77 -19.94
C HIS A 140 -30.18 6.31 -20.47
N ALA A 141 -31.07 5.42 -20.92
CA ALA A 141 -32.39 5.81 -21.42
C ALA A 141 -33.41 6.10 -20.31
N LEU A 142 -33.07 5.81 -19.04
CA LEU A 142 -33.97 6.08 -17.92
C LEU A 142 -34.18 7.61 -17.77
N PRO A 143 -35.38 8.04 -17.33
CA PRO A 143 -35.69 9.44 -17.11
C PRO A 143 -35.09 9.94 -15.78
N VAL A 144 -33.77 9.84 -15.63
CA VAL A 144 -33.03 10.45 -14.51
C VAL A 144 -32.63 11.87 -14.95
N PRO A 145 -32.94 12.91 -14.16
CA PRO A 145 -32.69 14.30 -14.54
C PRO A 145 -31.21 14.69 -14.48
N ASP A 146 -30.42 14.06 -13.60
CA ASP A 146 -29.03 14.46 -13.32
C ASP A 146 -28.02 13.49 -13.95
N ASP A 147 -27.17 14.01 -14.83
CA ASP A 147 -26.10 13.26 -15.53
C ASP A 147 -25.12 12.50 -14.59
N PRO A 148 -24.66 13.06 -13.45
CA PRO A 148 -23.69 12.35 -12.60
C PRO A 148 -24.33 11.20 -11.80
N GLN A 149 -25.61 11.34 -11.41
CA GLN A 149 -26.38 10.24 -10.82
C GLN A 149 -26.63 9.13 -11.83
N LEU A 150 -26.93 9.50 -13.08
CA LEU A 150 -27.17 8.56 -14.15
C LEU A 150 -25.92 7.71 -14.42
N LEU A 151 -24.73 8.31 -14.46
CA LEU A 151 -23.47 7.57 -14.64
C LEU A 151 -23.17 6.62 -13.47
N THR A 152 -23.47 7.05 -12.24
CA THR A 152 -23.37 6.18 -11.06
C THR A 152 -24.33 5.00 -11.16
N LEU A 153 -25.59 5.26 -11.52
CA LEU A 153 -26.61 4.22 -11.69
C LEU A 153 -26.25 3.23 -12.80
N GLN A 154 -25.75 3.72 -13.93
CA GLN A 154 -25.21 2.91 -15.02
C GLN A 154 -24.12 1.98 -14.50
N SER A 155 -23.15 2.53 -13.76
CA SER A 155 -22.03 1.77 -13.21
C SER A 155 -22.47 0.70 -12.22
N VAL A 156 -23.45 1.00 -11.36
CA VAL A 156 -24.04 0.04 -10.42
C VAL A 156 -24.72 -1.10 -11.16
N LEU A 157 -25.59 -0.80 -12.12
CA LEU A 157 -26.37 -1.81 -12.84
C LEU A 157 -25.49 -2.63 -13.78
N GLY A 158 -24.53 -2.01 -14.47
CA GLY A 158 -23.51 -2.69 -15.28
C GLY A 158 -22.60 -3.59 -14.43
N GLY A 159 -22.08 -3.07 -13.31
CA GLY A 159 -21.30 -3.84 -12.35
C GLY A 159 -22.09 -5.01 -11.74
N GLY A 160 -23.36 -4.77 -11.41
CA GLY A 160 -24.29 -5.79 -10.91
C GLY A 160 -24.54 -6.90 -11.92
N ALA A 161 -24.73 -6.55 -13.20
CA ALA A 161 -24.85 -7.53 -14.28
C ALA A 161 -23.57 -8.38 -14.43
N ALA A 162 -22.39 -7.77 -14.33
CA ALA A 162 -21.12 -8.49 -14.34
C ALA A 162 -20.97 -9.44 -13.13
N VAL A 163 -21.36 -9.01 -11.93
CA VAL A 163 -21.36 -9.84 -10.71
C VAL A 163 -22.33 -11.00 -10.83
N LEU A 164 -23.55 -10.75 -11.30
CA LEU A 164 -24.57 -11.78 -11.50
C LEU A 164 -24.10 -12.81 -12.55
N PHE A 165 -23.52 -12.34 -13.65
CA PHE A 165 -22.89 -13.22 -14.64
C PHE A 165 -21.77 -14.07 -14.02
N ALA A 166 -20.87 -13.47 -13.24
CA ALA A 166 -19.81 -14.18 -12.52
C ALA A 166 -20.34 -15.22 -11.52
N ALA A 167 -21.53 -14.99 -10.94
CA ALA A 167 -22.20 -15.92 -10.05
C ALA A 167 -22.81 -17.11 -10.83
N MET A 168 -23.45 -16.83 -11.97
CA MET A 168 -24.19 -17.81 -12.77
C MET A 168 -23.31 -18.66 -13.71
N VAL A 169 -22.13 -18.18 -14.12
CA VAL A 169 -21.24 -18.95 -15.01
C VAL A 169 -20.90 -20.30 -14.37
N PRO A 170 -21.25 -21.44 -15.02
CA PRO A 170 -21.01 -22.76 -14.46
C PRO A 170 -19.52 -22.98 -14.23
N ALA A 171 -19.17 -23.39 -13.02
CA ALA A 171 -17.89 -24.02 -12.77
C ALA A 171 -17.95 -25.41 -13.39
N ASP A 172 -17.12 -25.73 -14.38
CA ASP A 172 -16.93 -27.12 -14.78
C ASP A 172 -15.95 -27.75 -13.78
N PRO A 173 -16.43 -28.56 -12.80
CA PRO A 173 -15.56 -29.11 -11.75
C PRO A 173 -14.51 -30.07 -12.34
N ARG A 174 -14.70 -30.53 -13.59
CA ARG A 174 -13.78 -31.46 -14.26
C ARG A 174 -12.58 -30.74 -14.88
N ARG A 175 -12.62 -29.42 -15.05
CA ARG A 175 -11.52 -28.65 -15.67
C ARG A 175 -10.56 -28.11 -14.63
N ARG A 176 -9.29 -28.52 -14.75
CA ARG A 176 -8.17 -27.93 -13.99
C ARG A 176 -7.83 -26.49 -14.39
N THR A 177 -8.37 -25.97 -15.50
CA THR A 177 -8.08 -24.60 -15.93
C THR A 177 -8.87 -23.60 -15.07
N PRO A 178 -8.26 -22.49 -14.62
CA PRO A 178 -8.94 -21.46 -13.85
C PRO A 178 -10.17 -20.89 -14.60
N ASP A 179 -11.20 -20.49 -13.84
CA ASP A 179 -12.44 -19.88 -14.37
C ASP A 179 -12.17 -18.48 -14.92
N PHE A 180 -11.50 -18.41 -16.07
CA PHE A 180 -11.04 -17.16 -16.65
C PHE A 180 -12.20 -16.19 -16.91
N GLU A 181 -13.34 -16.69 -17.42
CA GLU A 181 -14.57 -15.88 -17.66
C GLU A 181 -15.07 -15.20 -16.39
N ARG A 182 -15.04 -15.92 -15.27
CA ARG A 182 -15.52 -15.43 -13.99
C ARG A 182 -14.59 -14.40 -13.40
N VAL A 183 -13.28 -14.65 -13.48
CA VAL A 183 -12.26 -13.68 -13.05
C VAL A 183 -12.36 -12.43 -13.90
N ALA A 184 -12.49 -12.58 -15.23
CA ALA A 184 -12.72 -11.46 -16.14
C ALA A 184 -13.99 -10.68 -15.78
N ALA A 185 -15.11 -11.36 -15.49
CA ALA A 185 -16.35 -10.71 -15.09
C ALA A 185 -16.21 -9.91 -13.79
N LEU A 186 -15.52 -10.46 -12.79
CA LEU A 186 -15.26 -9.77 -11.53
C LEU A 186 -14.30 -8.58 -11.72
N VAL A 187 -13.31 -8.69 -12.61
CA VAL A 187 -12.43 -7.57 -12.97
C VAL A 187 -13.23 -6.47 -13.66
N VAL A 188 -14.08 -6.81 -14.62
CA VAL A 188 -14.98 -5.86 -15.29
C VAL A 188 -15.91 -5.18 -14.28
N ALA A 189 -16.55 -5.96 -13.40
CA ALA A 189 -17.39 -5.43 -12.32
C ALA A 189 -16.60 -4.44 -11.44
N THR A 190 -15.39 -4.82 -11.06
CA THR A 190 -14.50 -3.99 -10.21
C THR A 190 -14.16 -2.68 -10.89
N VAL A 191 -13.76 -2.71 -12.17
CA VAL A 191 -13.41 -1.50 -12.93
C VAL A 191 -14.61 -0.57 -13.04
N ILE A 192 -15.77 -1.09 -13.47
CA ILE A 192 -17.01 -0.30 -13.60
C ILE A 192 -17.41 0.30 -12.24
N LEU A 193 -17.36 -0.48 -11.17
CA LEU A 193 -17.75 0.00 -9.84
C LEU A 193 -16.76 1.01 -9.25
N VAL A 194 -15.46 0.95 -9.59
CA VAL A 194 -14.51 2.00 -9.21
C VAL A 194 -14.93 3.32 -9.84
N PHE A 195 -15.21 3.35 -11.14
CA PHE A 195 -15.74 4.55 -11.79
C PHE A 195 -17.05 5.01 -11.15
N GLY A 196 -18.01 4.12 -10.94
CA GLY A 196 -19.27 4.45 -10.27
C GLY A 196 -19.10 4.98 -8.85
N SER A 197 -18.10 4.51 -8.10
CA SER A 197 -17.84 4.98 -6.72
C SER A 197 -17.19 6.35 -6.70
N VAL A 198 -16.30 6.63 -7.66
CA VAL A 198 -15.68 7.97 -7.83
C VAL A 198 -16.75 8.96 -8.27
N GLU A 199 -17.56 8.60 -9.27
CA GLU A 199 -18.66 9.44 -9.73
C GLU A 199 -19.66 9.68 -8.63
N LEU A 200 -20.06 8.67 -7.84
CA LEU A 200 -20.93 8.87 -6.68
C LEU A 200 -20.34 9.89 -5.69
N ALA A 201 -19.02 9.87 -5.46
CA ALA A 201 -18.37 10.83 -4.56
C ALA A 201 -18.43 12.27 -5.10
N MET A 202 -18.37 12.43 -6.43
CA MET A 202 -18.46 13.72 -7.12
C MET A 202 -19.91 14.17 -7.35
N ALA A 203 -20.82 13.22 -7.52
CA ALA A 203 -22.20 13.39 -7.93
C ALA A 203 -23.11 13.86 -6.79
N ILE A 204 -22.74 13.61 -5.53
CA ILE A 204 -23.56 14.08 -4.41
C ILE A 204 -23.34 15.60 -4.24
N ASP A 205 -23.91 16.35 -5.19
CA ASP A 205 -24.20 17.79 -5.20
C ASP A 205 -24.97 18.18 -3.92
N TYR A 206 -25.15 19.46 -3.57
CA TYR A 206 -26.25 19.89 -2.68
C TYR A 206 -27.57 20.06 -3.44
N GLY A 207 -27.54 20.18 -4.77
CA GLY A 207 -28.73 20.38 -5.61
C GLY A 207 -29.57 19.12 -5.87
N ASP A 208 -28.94 17.95 -5.80
CA ASP A 208 -29.53 16.68 -6.19
C ASP A 208 -30.67 16.20 -5.27
N PRO A 209 -31.68 15.46 -5.75
CA PRO A 209 -32.71 14.90 -4.90
C PRO A 209 -32.15 13.90 -3.87
N LEU A 210 -32.42 14.18 -2.59
CA LEU A 210 -31.99 13.40 -1.42
C LEU A 210 -32.27 11.89 -1.54
N TRP A 211 -33.46 11.54 -2.03
CA TRP A 211 -33.90 10.15 -2.17
C TRP A 211 -33.04 9.38 -3.19
N ALA A 212 -32.54 10.05 -4.24
CA ALA A 212 -31.74 9.40 -5.27
C ALA A 212 -30.36 9.03 -4.72
N SER A 213 -29.69 9.97 -4.05
CA SER A 213 -28.43 9.69 -3.35
C SER A 213 -28.61 8.60 -2.29
N ALA A 214 -29.73 8.60 -1.56
CA ALA A 214 -30.04 7.61 -0.51
C ALA A 214 -30.23 6.19 -1.06
N LEU A 215 -30.69 6.04 -2.31
CA LEU A 215 -30.79 4.76 -3.00
C LEU A 215 -29.47 4.33 -3.66
N LEU A 216 -28.67 5.28 -4.17
CA LEU A 216 -27.43 4.97 -4.88
C LEU A 216 -26.34 4.42 -3.95
N VAL A 217 -26.14 5.02 -2.77
CA VAL A 217 -25.14 4.58 -1.78
C VAL A 217 -25.29 3.10 -1.38
N PRO A 218 -26.47 2.60 -0.94
CA PRO A 218 -26.65 1.19 -0.63
C PRO A 218 -26.55 0.32 -1.87
N SER A 219 -26.97 0.79 -3.05
CA SER A 219 -26.86 0.01 -4.29
C SER A 219 -25.40 -0.23 -4.72
N VAL A 220 -24.54 0.79 -4.64
CA VAL A 220 -23.08 0.63 -4.83
C VAL A 220 -22.51 -0.34 -3.80
N SER A 221 -22.89 -0.20 -2.53
CA SER A 221 -22.43 -1.08 -1.44
C SER A 221 -22.81 -2.55 -1.65
N LEU A 222 -24.07 -2.80 -1.99
CA LEU A 222 -24.58 -4.14 -2.26
C LEU A 222 -23.88 -4.77 -3.46
N THR A 223 -23.53 -3.98 -4.48
CA THR A 223 -22.84 -4.50 -5.66
C THR A 223 -21.39 -4.87 -5.34
N TRP A 224 -20.68 -4.04 -4.56
CA TRP A 224 -19.35 -4.40 -4.04
C TRP A 224 -19.38 -5.61 -3.11
N LEU A 225 -20.40 -5.73 -2.27
CA LEU A 225 -20.64 -6.90 -1.44
C LEU A 225 -20.90 -8.15 -2.30
N GLY A 226 -21.59 -7.99 -3.44
CA GLY A 226 -21.75 -9.02 -4.46
C GLY A 226 -20.42 -9.48 -5.04
N VAL A 227 -19.53 -8.55 -5.43
CA VAL A 227 -18.15 -8.88 -5.86
C VAL A 227 -17.43 -9.71 -4.79
N ALA A 228 -17.47 -9.26 -3.53
CA ALA A 228 -16.85 -9.95 -2.39
C ALA A 228 -17.45 -11.34 -2.12
N THR A 229 -18.77 -11.46 -2.19
CA THR A 229 -19.49 -12.71 -1.91
C THR A 229 -19.21 -13.75 -2.99
N VAL A 230 -19.27 -13.35 -4.26
CA VAL A 230 -18.99 -14.24 -5.41
C VAL A 230 -17.53 -14.68 -5.37
N THR A 231 -16.60 -13.76 -5.10
CA THR A 231 -15.18 -14.11 -4.94
C THR A 231 -14.95 -15.09 -3.78
N TYR A 232 -15.56 -14.86 -2.62
CA TYR A 232 -15.38 -15.65 -1.41
C TYR A 232 -15.99 -17.06 -1.51
N THR A 233 -17.30 -17.14 -1.74
CA THR A 233 -18.09 -18.39 -1.68
C THR A 233 -17.49 -19.52 -2.51
N ARG A 234 -17.06 -19.24 -3.74
CA ARG A 234 -16.51 -20.27 -4.63
C ARG A 234 -15.03 -20.55 -4.44
N THR A 235 -14.23 -19.57 -4.00
CA THR A 235 -12.82 -19.86 -3.69
C THR A 235 -12.76 -20.84 -2.52
N MET A 236 -13.61 -20.60 -1.52
CA MET A 236 -13.81 -21.50 -0.39
C MET A 236 -14.37 -22.85 -0.84
N ALA A 237 -15.43 -22.88 -1.66
CA ALA A 237 -16.02 -24.14 -2.13
C ALA A 237 -15.07 -25.01 -2.96
N ARG A 238 -14.18 -24.42 -3.77
CA ARG A 238 -13.26 -25.18 -4.63
C ARG A 238 -12.03 -25.69 -3.93
N THR A 239 -11.45 -24.87 -3.06
CA THR A 239 -10.12 -25.16 -2.51
C THR A 239 -10.17 -25.61 -1.06
N GLY A 240 -11.31 -25.43 -0.38
CA GLY A 240 -11.40 -25.55 1.08
C GLY A 240 -10.52 -24.53 1.82
N ARG A 241 -9.88 -23.60 1.10
CA ARG A 241 -8.94 -22.62 1.65
C ARG A 241 -9.56 -21.23 1.60
N ALA A 242 -9.19 -20.44 2.59
CA ALA A 242 -9.47 -19.02 2.63
C ALA A 242 -8.95 -18.35 1.35
N MET A 243 -9.75 -17.43 0.80
CA MET A 243 -9.40 -16.71 -0.43
C MET A 243 -8.04 -15.99 -0.32
N PRO A 244 -7.19 -16.01 -1.37
CA PRO A 244 -5.94 -15.25 -1.39
C PRO A 244 -6.22 -13.78 -1.10
N SER A 245 -5.47 -13.24 -0.15
CA SER A 245 -5.70 -11.91 0.39
C SER A 245 -5.57 -10.77 -0.64
N ARG A 246 -4.76 -10.96 -1.70
CA ARG A 246 -4.64 -10.01 -2.82
C ARG A 246 -5.97 -9.79 -3.56
N LEU A 247 -6.84 -10.79 -3.62
CA LEU A 247 -8.12 -10.69 -4.32
C LEU A 247 -9.24 -10.08 -3.45
N ARG A 248 -9.05 -10.03 -2.13
CA ARG A 248 -9.97 -9.37 -1.19
C ARG A 248 -9.76 -7.86 -1.14
N PHE A 249 -8.56 -7.40 -1.47
CA PHE A 249 -8.11 -6.04 -1.29
C PHE A 249 -9.08 -5.01 -1.88
N VAL A 250 -9.41 -5.14 -3.16
CA VAL A 250 -10.19 -4.13 -3.90
C VAL A 250 -11.64 -4.02 -3.40
N PRO A 251 -12.42 -5.11 -3.25
CA PRO A 251 -13.79 -4.99 -2.77
C PRO A 251 -13.86 -4.54 -1.30
N VAL A 252 -12.91 -4.95 -0.45
CA VAL A 252 -12.86 -4.47 0.95
C VAL A 252 -12.50 -2.99 1.00
N ALA A 253 -11.53 -2.56 0.19
CA ALA A 253 -11.18 -1.16 0.04
C ALA A 253 -12.42 -0.33 -0.32
N ALA A 254 -13.11 -0.72 -1.39
CA ALA A 254 -14.28 0.01 -1.85
C ALA A 254 -15.41 0.07 -0.81
N LEU A 255 -15.68 -1.03 -0.10
CA LEU A 255 -16.66 -1.04 0.99
C LEU A 255 -16.29 -0.09 2.14
N VAL A 256 -15.00 0.14 2.39
CA VAL A 256 -14.51 1.13 3.38
C VAL A 256 -14.64 2.57 2.87
N TRP A 257 -14.55 2.78 1.55
CA TRP A 257 -14.70 4.10 0.93
C TRP A 257 -16.14 4.58 0.89
N ILE A 258 -17.12 3.68 0.78
CA ILE A 258 -18.53 4.09 0.67
C ILE A 258 -19.06 4.84 1.91
N PRO A 259 -18.72 4.45 3.16
CA PRO A 259 -19.01 5.26 4.34
C PRO A 259 -18.44 6.68 4.25
N ALA A 260 -17.24 6.86 3.69
CA ALA A 260 -16.65 8.18 3.49
C ALA A 260 -17.45 9.00 2.47
N VAL A 261 -18.03 8.36 1.46
CA VAL A 261 -18.93 8.99 0.49
C VAL A 261 -20.33 9.25 1.07
N SER A 262 -20.81 8.42 2.00
CA SER A 262 -22.11 8.62 2.66
C SER A 262 -22.16 9.82 3.61
N THR A 263 -21.03 10.48 3.85
CA THR A 263 -20.95 11.69 4.66
C THR A 263 -21.76 12.84 4.06
N THR A 264 -21.81 12.95 2.73
CA THR A 264 -22.67 13.93 2.04
C THR A 264 -24.16 13.64 2.22
N LEU A 265 -24.56 12.37 2.29
CA LEU A 265 -25.92 12.00 2.70
C LEU A 265 -26.21 12.40 4.14
N LEU A 266 -25.28 12.11 5.05
CA LEU A 266 -25.45 12.46 6.46
C LEU A 266 -25.68 13.97 6.63
N MET A 267 -24.92 14.80 5.90
CA MET A 267 -25.10 16.24 5.90
C MET A 267 -26.52 16.68 5.54
N ARG A 268 -27.14 16.01 4.57
CA ARG A 268 -28.48 16.36 4.10
C ARG A 268 -29.59 15.87 5.04
N VAL A 269 -29.32 14.85 5.86
CA VAL A 269 -30.24 14.36 6.91
C VAL A 269 -30.17 15.23 8.17
N LEU A 270 -29.05 15.92 8.39
CA LEU A 270 -28.89 16.79 9.55
C LEU A 270 -29.82 18.02 9.45
N PRO A 271 -30.33 18.53 10.60
CA PRO A 271 -31.28 19.64 10.61
C PRO A 271 -30.72 20.86 9.88
N SER A 272 -31.49 21.46 8.97
CA SER A 272 -31.11 22.68 8.24
C SER A 272 -30.88 23.89 9.14
N SER A 273 -31.36 23.84 10.38
CA SER A 273 -31.08 24.84 11.42
C SER A 273 -29.64 24.79 11.94
N MET A 274 -28.91 23.68 11.74
CA MET A 274 -27.49 23.60 12.07
C MET A 274 -26.67 24.39 11.07
N PRO A 275 -25.67 25.17 11.51
CA PRO A 275 -24.69 25.77 10.61
C PRO A 275 -24.05 24.70 9.71
N LEU A 276 -23.89 25.01 8.42
CA LEU A 276 -23.34 24.09 7.42
C LEU A 276 -22.01 23.47 7.85
N GLU A 277 -21.16 24.25 8.52
CA GLU A 277 -19.89 23.79 9.09
C GLU A 277 -20.09 22.70 10.15
N THR A 278 -21.05 22.87 11.05
CA THR A 278 -21.39 21.89 12.08
C THR A 278 -21.96 20.62 11.44
N GLN A 279 -22.79 20.75 10.42
CA GLN A 279 -23.31 19.61 9.67
C GLN A 279 -22.18 18.80 9.02
N ARG A 280 -21.22 19.47 8.36
CA ARG A 280 -20.02 18.86 7.77
C ARG A 280 -19.22 18.08 8.80
N MET A 281 -18.94 18.70 9.94
CA MET A 281 -18.19 18.05 11.01
C MET A 281 -18.92 16.80 11.51
N CYS A 282 -20.21 16.89 11.83
CA CYS A 282 -21.02 15.74 12.26
C CYS A 282 -21.06 14.63 11.19
N ALA A 283 -21.05 15.01 9.91
CA ALA A 283 -21.03 14.09 8.79
C ALA A 283 -19.69 13.38 8.59
N TYR A 284 -18.57 14.11 8.65
CA TYR A 284 -17.25 13.56 8.36
C TYR A 284 -16.60 12.84 9.54
N LEU A 285 -16.92 13.22 10.78
CA LEU A 285 -16.29 12.66 11.99
C LEU A 285 -16.41 11.12 12.07
N PRO A 286 -17.56 10.48 11.80
CA PRO A 286 -17.65 9.02 11.82
C PRO A 286 -16.72 8.34 10.82
N ALA A 287 -16.61 8.87 9.59
CA ALA A 287 -15.72 8.33 8.56
C ALA A 287 -14.25 8.49 8.97
N VAL A 288 -13.89 9.64 9.55
CA VAL A 288 -12.55 9.90 10.09
C VAL A 288 -12.23 8.92 11.24
N VAL A 289 -13.16 8.72 12.17
CA VAL A 289 -12.96 7.81 13.31
C VAL A 289 -12.81 6.36 12.84
N LEU A 290 -13.67 5.89 11.92
CA LEU A 290 -13.58 4.54 11.37
C LEU A 290 -12.27 4.33 10.59
N ALA A 291 -11.86 5.31 9.78
CA ALA A 291 -10.60 5.26 9.06
C ALA A 291 -9.41 5.22 10.03
N ALA A 292 -9.41 6.06 11.08
CA ALA A 292 -8.38 6.07 12.11
C ALA A 292 -8.31 4.72 12.85
N GLN A 293 -9.45 4.17 13.26
CA GLN A 293 -9.51 2.84 13.88
C GLN A 293 -8.95 1.76 12.96
N ALA A 294 -9.29 1.78 11.68
CA ALA A 294 -8.80 0.80 10.70
C ALA A 294 -7.28 0.86 10.54
N VAL A 295 -6.67 2.04 10.37
CA VAL A 295 -5.20 2.17 10.25
C VAL A 295 -4.50 1.83 11.56
N VAL A 296 -5.01 2.31 12.70
CA VAL A 296 -4.44 2.05 14.02
C VAL A 296 -4.46 0.55 14.30
N ALA A 297 -5.59 -0.12 14.07
CA ALA A 297 -5.71 -1.56 14.24
C ALA A 297 -4.73 -2.30 13.29
N ALA A 298 -4.63 -1.89 12.03
CA ALA A 298 -3.70 -2.48 11.07
C ALA A 298 -2.22 -2.37 11.52
N CYS A 299 -1.85 -1.25 12.15
CA CYS A 299 -0.50 -1.01 12.64
C CYS A 299 -0.24 -1.74 13.97
N ALA A 300 -1.21 -1.79 14.87
CA ALA A 300 -1.07 -2.36 16.21
C ALA A 300 -1.13 -3.90 16.23
N MET A 301 -1.94 -4.53 15.40
CA MET A 301 -2.20 -5.97 15.49
C MET A 301 -1.02 -6.83 15.00
N PRO A 302 -0.68 -7.92 15.70
CA PRO A 302 0.39 -8.82 15.31
C PRO A 302 0.09 -9.52 13.97
N SER A 303 1.12 -9.66 13.14
CA SER A 303 1.06 -10.47 11.91
C SER A 303 1.20 -11.94 12.25
N ASP A 304 0.42 -12.81 11.60
CA ASP A 304 0.60 -14.25 11.69
C ASP A 304 2.03 -14.64 11.25
N PRO A 305 2.83 -15.28 12.11
CA PRO A 305 4.20 -15.68 11.77
C PRO A 305 4.28 -16.70 10.63
N SER A 306 3.19 -17.40 10.30
CA SER A 306 3.17 -18.44 9.26
C SER A 306 3.20 -17.90 7.82
N ASP A 307 2.81 -16.65 7.59
CA ASP A 307 2.73 -16.02 6.26
C ASP A 307 4.10 -15.64 5.65
N GLY A 308 5.17 -15.65 6.45
CA GLY A 308 6.48 -15.10 6.07
C GLY A 308 7.48 -16.10 5.46
N HIS A 309 7.20 -17.40 5.50
CA HIS A 309 8.09 -18.40 4.93
C HIS A 309 7.57 -18.88 3.57
N PRO A 310 8.17 -18.45 2.44
CA PRO A 310 7.97 -19.17 1.19
C PRO A 310 8.45 -20.59 1.44
N THR A 311 7.50 -21.51 1.42
CA THR A 311 7.67 -22.94 1.67
C THR A 311 8.81 -23.48 0.81
N GLY A 312 10.01 -23.56 1.38
CA GLY A 312 11.01 -24.51 0.93
C GLY A 312 10.39 -25.89 1.10
N SER A 313 10.35 -26.63 -0.01
CA SER A 313 9.99 -28.05 -0.21
C SER A 313 9.24 -28.75 0.93
N PRO A 314 8.05 -29.33 0.69
CA PRO A 314 7.41 -30.22 1.65
C PRO A 314 8.34 -31.41 1.90
N SER A 315 9.08 -31.41 3.01
CA SER A 315 9.68 -32.63 3.52
C SER A 315 8.52 -33.51 3.97
N ALA A 316 8.17 -34.46 3.10
CA ALA A 316 7.26 -35.54 3.40
C ALA A 316 7.72 -36.27 4.66
N SER A 317 6.76 -36.89 5.36
CA SER A 317 6.94 -37.86 6.45
C SER A 317 7.37 -37.31 7.83
N ALA A 318 6.40 -36.76 8.56
CA ALA A 318 6.33 -37.01 10.00
C ALA A 318 4.85 -37.03 10.41
N PRO A 319 4.29 -38.18 10.80
CA PRO A 319 2.93 -38.24 11.32
C PRO A 319 2.90 -37.51 12.68
N ARG A 320 2.26 -36.34 12.72
CA ARG A 320 1.95 -35.66 13.98
C ARG A 320 0.85 -36.45 14.68
N SER A 321 1.26 -37.27 15.66
CA SER A 321 0.39 -37.82 16.69
C SER A 321 -0.29 -36.67 17.42
N ARG A 322 -1.57 -36.49 17.10
CA ARG A 322 -2.43 -35.44 17.60
C ARG A 322 -3.13 -35.96 18.86
N GLU A 323 -2.39 -36.13 19.94
CA GLU A 323 -2.94 -36.51 21.24
C GLU A 323 -2.81 -35.36 22.24
N GLY A 324 -3.95 -34.77 22.58
CA GLY A 324 -4.37 -34.80 23.98
C GLY A 324 -4.03 -33.64 24.91
N VAL A 325 -3.43 -32.53 24.49
CA VAL A 325 -3.28 -31.36 25.40
C VAL A 325 -4.36 -30.32 25.10
N SER A 326 -5.47 -30.46 25.82
CA SER A 326 -6.51 -29.44 25.95
C SER A 326 -5.95 -28.25 26.74
N GLU A 327 -5.20 -27.36 26.09
CA GLU A 327 -4.93 -26.03 26.63
C GLU A 327 -6.24 -25.21 26.64
N ALA A 328 -6.97 -25.35 27.73
CA ALA A 328 -8.14 -24.54 28.03
C ALA A 328 -7.69 -23.11 28.36
N GLY A 329 -8.16 -22.13 27.57
CA GLY A 329 -8.25 -20.74 28.00
C GLY A 329 -7.34 -19.71 27.33
N ALA A 330 -6.50 -20.07 26.36
CA ALA A 330 -5.81 -19.05 25.57
C ALA A 330 -6.82 -18.34 24.66
N THR A 331 -7.16 -17.08 24.99
CA THR A 331 -7.95 -16.21 24.12
C THR A 331 -7.20 -16.01 22.82
N VAL A 332 -7.56 -16.80 21.81
CA VAL A 332 -7.02 -16.67 20.45
C VAL A 332 -7.56 -15.37 19.88
N TRP A 333 -6.79 -14.30 20.00
CA TRP A 333 -7.09 -13.05 19.34
C TRP A 333 -7.12 -13.27 17.82
N PRO A 334 -8.10 -12.73 17.10
CA PRO A 334 -8.17 -12.86 15.65
C PRO A 334 -6.90 -12.26 15.03
N THR A 335 -6.09 -13.10 14.37
CA THR A 335 -4.91 -12.66 13.62
C THR A 335 -5.30 -12.27 12.21
N PHE A 336 -5.00 -11.03 11.82
CA PHE A 336 -5.23 -10.56 10.46
C PHE A 336 -4.07 -10.94 9.54
N GLY A 337 -4.40 -11.35 8.32
CA GLY A 337 -3.38 -11.65 7.30
C GLY A 337 -2.58 -10.40 6.93
N THR A 338 -1.33 -10.58 6.48
CA THR A 338 -0.44 -9.44 6.18
C THR A 338 -1.07 -8.43 5.21
N VAL A 339 -1.74 -8.93 4.17
CA VAL A 339 -2.38 -8.09 3.14
C VAL A 339 -3.63 -7.39 3.64
N GLU A 340 -4.40 -7.99 4.55
CA GLU A 340 -5.58 -7.34 5.14
C GLU A 340 -5.15 -6.10 5.93
N ARG A 341 -4.07 -6.24 6.72
CA ARG A 341 -3.49 -5.10 7.44
C ARG A 341 -2.94 -4.04 6.50
N VAL A 342 -2.22 -4.43 5.44
CA VAL A 342 -1.74 -3.48 4.42
C VAL A 342 -2.91 -2.75 3.76
N SER A 343 -4.02 -3.44 3.51
CA SER A 343 -5.23 -2.85 2.94
C SER A 343 -5.94 -1.89 3.88
N ALA A 344 -6.12 -2.27 5.15
CA ALA A 344 -6.71 -1.40 6.15
C ALA A 344 -5.84 -0.16 6.38
N ALA A 345 -4.51 -0.33 6.42
CA ALA A 345 -3.58 0.78 6.52
C ALA A 345 -3.63 1.70 5.29
N LEU A 346 -3.63 1.15 4.07
CA LEU A 346 -3.70 1.98 2.86
C LEU A 346 -5.02 2.75 2.77
N ASN A 347 -6.16 2.07 2.93
CA ASN A 347 -7.46 2.71 2.78
C ASN A 347 -7.70 3.74 3.86
N GLY A 348 -7.50 3.37 5.13
CA GLY A 348 -7.71 4.33 6.20
C GLY A 348 -6.73 5.51 6.11
N SER A 349 -5.47 5.28 5.71
CA SER A 349 -4.50 6.40 5.59
C SER A 349 -4.85 7.33 4.45
N LEU A 350 -5.33 6.78 3.33
CA LEU A 350 -5.76 7.58 2.18
C LEU A 350 -7.03 8.39 2.51
N VAL A 351 -8.04 7.79 3.16
CA VAL A 351 -9.23 8.52 3.63
C VAL A 351 -8.84 9.67 4.55
N LEU A 352 -8.00 9.41 5.56
CA LEU A 352 -7.55 10.45 6.47
C LEU A 352 -6.74 11.53 5.76
N LEU A 353 -5.86 11.16 4.82
CA LEU A 353 -5.07 12.13 4.06
C LEU A 353 -5.97 13.04 3.20
N ILE A 354 -6.97 12.47 2.51
CA ILE A 354 -7.93 13.26 1.74
C ILE A 354 -8.71 14.19 2.67
N MET A 355 -9.17 13.72 3.83
CA MET A 355 -9.89 14.54 4.80
C MET A 355 -9.01 15.67 5.35
N VAL A 356 -7.74 15.41 5.65
CA VAL A 356 -6.78 16.46 6.05
C VAL A 356 -6.64 17.50 4.95
N CYS A 357 -6.40 17.08 3.70
CA CYS A 357 -6.13 18.01 2.61
C CYS A 357 -7.37 18.81 2.20
N GLY A 358 -8.53 18.14 2.14
CA GLY A 358 -9.79 18.74 1.69
C GLY A 358 -10.40 19.70 2.71
N GLU A 359 -10.37 19.35 4.01
CA GLU A 359 -11.00 20.18 5.05
C GLU A 359 -10.10 21.31 5.54
N PHE A 360 -8.77 21.13 5.55
CA PHE A 360 -7.87 22.16 6.08
C PHE A 360 -7.86 23.45 5.24
N GLY A 361 -8.08 23.33 3.93
CA GLY A 361 -8.16 24.48 3.02
C GLY A 361 -9.44 25.30 3.17
N ARG A 362 -10.47 24.79 3.86
CA ARG A 362 -11.77 25.45 4.01
C ARG A 362 -11.78 26.36 5.22
N ASP A 363 -12.48 27.48 5.14
CA ASP A 363 -12.70 28.35 6.29
C ASP A 363 -13.68 27.71 7.27
N GLY A 364 -13.57 28.09 8.55
CA GLY A 364 -14.43 27.57 9.62
C GLY A 364 -13.74 26.71 10.66
N PHE A 365 -14.22 26.79 11.90
CA PHE A 365 -13.67 26.02 13.02
C PHE A 365 -13.96 24.52 12.86
N ALA A 366 -15.12 24.15 12.33
CA ALA A 366 -15.54 22.76 12.23
C ALA A 366 -14.73 21.97 11.17
N ALA A 367 -14.41 22.61 10.04
CA ALA A 367 -13.53 22.05 9.01
C ALA A 367 -12.12 21.83 9.59
N LEU A 368 -11.62 22.80 10.35
CA LEU A 368 -10.34 22.68 11.03
C LEU A 368 -10.31 21.51 12.03
N VAL A 369 -11.34 21.36 12.87
CA VAL A 369 -11.46 20.24 13.82
C VAL A 369 -11.44 18.91 13.08
N THR A 370 -12.17 18.80 11.97
CA THR A 370 -12.22 17.57 11.17
C THR A 370 -10.84 17.23 10.59
N ALA A 371 -10.16 18.21 9.99
CA ALA A 371 -8.81 18.03 9.46
C ALA A 371 -7.80 17.64 10.56
N MET A 372 -7.83 18.30 11.72
CA MET A 372 -6.92 18.00 12.83
C MET A 372 -7.21 16.63 13.46
N THR A 373 -8.47 16.21 13.52
CA THR A 373 -8.85 14.88 13.99
C THR A 373 -8.34 13.80 13.03
N ALA A 374 -8.48 14.02 11.71
CA ALA A 374 -7.95 13.11 10.71
C ALA A 374 -6.42 13.00 10.76
N PHE A 375 -5.74 14.13 10.95
CA PHE A 375 -4.30 14.20 11.14
C PHE A 375 -3.84 13.47 12.41
N ALA A 376 -4.54 13.66 13.53
CA ALA A 376 -4.27 12.96 14.78
C ALA A 376 -4.42 11.43 14.62
N GLY A 377 -5.41 10.98 13.83
CA GLY A 377 -5.57 9.57 13.48
C GLY A 377 -4.37 8.99 12.71
N LEU A 378 -3.85 9.72 11.71
CA LEU A 378 -2.64 9.34 10.98
C LEU A 378 -1.41 9.29 11.89
N LEU A 379 -1.28 10.24 12.81
CA LEU A 379 -0.19 10.26 13.77
C LEU A 379 -0.26 9.10 14.76
N ALA A 380 -1.45 8.79 15.28
CA ALA A 380 -1.66 7.66 16.17
C ALA A 380 -1.29 6.34 15.48
N ALA A 381 -1.70 6.16 14.22
CA ALA A 381 -1.32 4.98 13.44
C ALA A 381 0.19 4.86 13.23
N SER A 382 0.85 5.97 12.88
CA SER A 382 2.31 6.02 12.71
C SER A 382 3.04 5.74 14.03
N ALA A 383 2.54 6.28 15.15
CA ALA A 383 3.07 6.00 16.48
C ALA A 383 2.99 4.51 16.81
N CYS A 384 1.84 3.88 16.59
CA CYS A 384 1.64 2.45 16.80
C CYS A 384 2.61 1.63 15.93
N ALA A 385 2.78 2.00 14.66
CA ALA A 385 3.73 1.35 13.76
C ALA A 385 5.18 1.46 14.26
N TRP A 386 5.63 2.65 14.68
CA TRP A 386 6.98 2.86 15.18
C TRP A 386 7.23 2.14 16.51
N MET A 387 6.25 2.18 17.42
CA MET A 387 6.29 1.44 18.69
C MET A 387 6.39 -0.06 18.48
N ARG A 388 5.69 -0.59 17.47
CA ARG A 388 5.76 -2.00 17.12
C ARG A 388 7.07 -2.36 16.41
N ALA A 389 7.57 -1.51 15.52
CA ALA A 389 8.89 -1.70 14.89
C ALA A 389 10.02 -1.69 15.95
N ALA A 390 9.82 -0.98 17.06
CA ALA A 390 10.74 -0.97 18.20
C ALA A 390 10.82 -2.31 18.93
N THR A 391 9.78 -3.15 18.87
CA THR A 391 9.74 -4.40 19.64
C THR A 391 10.80 -5.40 19.15
N PRO A 392 11.63 -5.96 20.04
CA PRO A 392 12.65 -6.92 19.66
C PRO A 392 11.98 -8.25 19.28
N VAL A 393 12.35 -8.80 18.13
CA VAL A 393 11.92 -10.14 17.73
C VAL A 393 13.11 -11.08 17.93
N LEU A 394 12.93 -12.09 18.78
CA LEU A 394 13.90 -13.15 18.96
C LEU A 394 13.90 -14.01 17.70
N ARG A 395 14.98 -13.96 16.92
CA ARG A 395 15.17 -14.88 15.79
C ARG A 395 16.11 -16.01 16.20
N PRO A 396 15.73 -17.27 15.97
CA PRO A 396 16.66 -18.38 16.11
C PRO A 396 17.73 -18.26 15.03
N VAL A 397 18.97 -18.03 15.43
CA VAL A 397 20.12 -18.04 14.51
C VAL A 397 20.76 -19.42 14.61
N ARG A 398 20.78 -20.18 13.50
CA ARG A 398 21.54 -21.43 13.44
C ARG A 398 23.03 -21.11 13.53
N SER A 399 23.74 -21.80 14.43
CA SER A 399 25.16 -21.53 14.70
C SER A 399 26.09 -21.67 13.48
N ARG A 400 25.62 -22.30 12.40
CA ARG A 400 26.37 -22.58 11.18
C ARG A 400 26.73 -21.34 10.36
N ASP A 401 26.02 -20.22 10.55
CA ASP A 401 26.27 -18.96 9.82
C ASP A 401 27.22 -18.01 10.57
N ARG A 402 27.80 -18.43 11.70
CA ARG A 402 28.84 -17.65 12.36
C ARG A 402 30.15 -17.88 11.60
N PRO A 403 30.90 -16.83 11.21
CA PRO A 403 32.29 -17.03 10.83
C PRO A 403 32.99 -17.77 11.98
N PRO A 404 33.84 -18.78 11.69
CA PRO A 404 34.52 -19.54 12.72
C PRO A 404 35.19 -18.54 13.65
N MET A 405 34.80 -18.57 14.93
CA MET A 405 35.52 -17.79 15.95
C MET A 405 36.98 -18.20 15.81
N PRO A 406 37.93 -17.24 15.79
CA PRO A 406 39.34 -17.59 15.82
C PRO A 406 39.54 -18.46 17.04
N VAL A 407 39.82 -19.74 16.80
CA VAL A 407 40.19 -20.68 17.85
C VAL A 407 41.36 -19.98 18.55
N PRO A 408 41.28 -19.69 19.86
CA PRO A 408 42.44 -19.18 20.57
C PRO A 408 43.57 -20.16 20.27
N ALA A 409 44.59 -19.67 19.57
CA ALA A 409 45.72 -20.49 19.15
C ALA A 409 46.15 -21.27 20.37
N ALA A 410 45.99 -22.59 20.32
CA ALA A 410 46.39 -23.47 21.39
C ALA A 410 47.81 -23.06 21.76
N THR A 411 47.97 -22.61 23.00
CA THR A 411 49.26 -22.30 23.60
C THR A 411 50.24 -23.38 23.19
N SER A 412 51.31 -22.95 22.52
CA SER A 412 52.38 -23.79 22.01
C SER A 412 52.75 -24.90 23.01
N PRO A 413 52.89 -26.16 22.57
CA PRO A 413 53.41 -27.19 23.45
C PRO A 413 54.82 -26.81 23.89
N MET A 414 55.03 -26.83 25.21
CA MET A 414 56.32 -26.66 25.86
C MET A 414 57.41 -27.51 25.17
N PRO A 415 58.62 -26.99 24.97
CA PRO A 415 59.72 -27.75 24.38
C PRO A 415 60.12 -28.90 25.31
N GLN A 416 60.06 -30.13 24.78
CA GLN A 416 60.61 -31.33 25.41
C GLN A 416 62.14 -31.22 25.52
N PRO A 417 62.76 -31.65 26.65
CA PRO A 417 64.21 -31.68 26.79
C PRO A 417 64.85 -32.77 25.91
N TYR A 418 65.95 -32.40 25.26
CA TYR A 418 66.81 -33.26 24.45
C TYR A 418 67.33 -34.48 25.25
N ALA A 419 67.19 -35.68 24.66
CA ALA A 419 67.95 -36.87 25.06
C ALA A 419 69.10 -37.12 24.04
N PRO A 420 70.29 -37.59 24.47
CA PRO A 420 71.47 -37.70 23.61
C PRO A 420 71.42 -38.91 22.67
N ILE A 421 71.98 -38.70 21.48
CA ILE A 421 72.15 -39.67 20.39
C ILE A 421 73.29 -40.64 20.72
N ALA A 422 73.06 -41.94 20.52
CA ALA A 422 74.10 -42.96 20.36
C ALA A 422 73.84 -43.77 19.07
N TYR A 423 74.88 -43.93 18.26
CA TYR A 423 74.94 -44.71 17.01
C TYR A 423 75.82 -45.98 17.21
N PRO A 424 75.82 -46.95 16.27
CA PRO A 424 75.10 -48.22 16.27
C PRO A 424 76.03 -49.42 16.61
N PRO A 425 75.60 -50.70 16.50
CA PRO A 425 75.90 -51.40 15.24
C PRO A 425 74.95 -52.56 14.84
N ALA A 426 75.19 -53.04 13.62
CA ALA A 426 74.94 -54.37 13.05
C ALA A 426 73.56 -54.70 12.44
N MET A 427 73.63 -55.22 11.21
CA MET A 427 72.54 -55.71 10.36
C MET A 427 71.96 -57.04 10.89
N GLU A 428 70.65 -57.18 10.81
CA GLU A 428 69.94 -58.47 10.76
C GLU A 428 68.85 -58.45 9.66
N PRO A 429 68.60 -59.57 8.94
CA PRO A 429 67.53 -59.70 7.94
C PRO A 429 66.14 -59.92 8.57
N PRO A 430 65.04 -59.95 7.77
CA PRO A 430 63.75 -59.37 8.14
C PRO A 430 62.86 -60.28 8.97
N ALA A 431 62.18 -59.70 9.95
CA ALA A 431 61.04 -60.32 10.63
C ALA A 431 59.71 -59.78 10.04
N PRO A 432 58.70 -60.64 9.82
CA PRO A 432 57.38 -60.20 9.34
C PRO A 432 56.72 -59.28 10.38
N TYR A 433 56.20 -58.15 9.89
CA TYR A 433 55.52 -57.16 10.72
C TYR A 433 54.41 -57.82 11.56
N PRO A 434 54.45 -57.74 12.90
CA PRO A 434 53.30 -58.10 13.71
C PRO A 434 52.18 -57.09 13.42
N VAL A 435 50.99 -57.62 13.10
CA VAL A 435 49.76 -56.83 12.99
C VAL A 435 49.53 -56.14 14.33
N MET A 436 49.77 -54.83 14.39
CA MET A 436 49.41 -54.04 15.56
C MET A 436 47.89 -54.10 15.75
N PRO A 437 47.39 -54.45 16.96
CA PRO A 437 45.99 -54.26 17.29
C PRO A 437 45.64 -52.78 17.11
N GLN A 438 44.65 -52.48 16.28
CA GLN A 438 44.12 -51.12 16.22
C GLN A 438 43.70 -50.69 17.62
N PRO A 439 44.18 -49.53 18.12
CA PRO A 439 43.68 -49.01 19.39
C PRO A 439 42.16 -48.81 19.26
N PRO A 440 41.38 -49.17 20.31
CA PRO A 440 39.93 -49.01 20.28
C PRO A 440 39.60 -47.56 19.95
N TYR A 441 38.82 -47.36 18.89
CA TYR A 441 38.30 -46.05 18.52
C TYR A 441 37.69 -45.40 19.78
N PRO A 442 38.14 -44.20 20.19
CA PRO A 442 37.48 -43.51 21.28
C PRO A 442 36.01 -43.31 20.90
N PRO A 443 35.07 -43.48 21.85
CA PRO A 443 33.66 -43.32 21.58
C PRO A 443 33.46 -41.95 20.93
N ALA A 444 32.84 -41.96 19.74
CA ALA A 444 32.54 -40.74 19.00
C ALA A 444 31.81 -39.79 19.95
N SER A 445 32.47 -38.67 20.29
CA SER A 445 31.85 -37.65 21.12
C SER A 445 30.53 -37.25 20.47
N PRO A 446 29.40 -37.27 21.19
CA PRO A 446 28.11 -36.94 20.61
C PRO A 446 28.22 -35.58 19.92
N ALA A 447 27.90 -35.54 18.62
CA ALA A 447 28.00 -34.33 17.83
C ALA A 447 27.27 -33.20 18.58
N PRO A 448 27.94 -32.06 18.83
CA PRO A 448 27.35 -30.98 19.63
C PRO A 448 26.04 -30.57 18.97
N TYR A 449 24.93 -30.74 19.69
CA TYR A 449 23.61 -30.30 19.23
C TYR A 449 23.72 -28.84 18.78
N PRO A 450 23.23 -28.49 17.58
CA PRO A 450 23.32 -27.13 17.09
C PRO A 450 22.59 -26.21 18.07
N GLN A 451 23.36 -25.46 18.87
CA GLN A 451 22.80 -24.52 19.82
C GLN A 451 22.06 -23.43 19.02
N ILE A 452 20.73 -23.43 19.13
CA ILE A 452 19.88 -22.38 18.59
C ILE A 452 19.97 -21.21 19.57
N MET A 453 20.86 -20.26 19.28
CA MET A 453 20.93 -19.03 20.06
C MET A 453 19.88 -18.05 19.54
N MET A 454 19.04 -17.54 20.44
CA MET A 454 18.06 -16.51 20.11
C MET A 454 18.76 -15.15 20.12
N VAL A 455 18.93 -14.55 18.93
CA VAL A 455 19.51 -13.21 18.83
C VAL A 455 18.37 -12.19 18.66
N PRO A 456 18.25 -11.17 19.53
CA PRO A 456 17.27 -10.12 19.35
C PRO A 456 17.61 -9.33 18.08
N LYS A 457 16.68 -9.33 17.12
CA LYS A 457 16.79 -8.55 15.88
C LYS A 457 15.64 -7.55 15.81
N ALA A 458 15.93 -6.35 15.33
CA ALA A 458 14.89 -5.35 15.11
C ALA A 458 13.89 -5.89 14.09
N ARG A 459 12.60 -5.76 14.40
CA ARG A 459 11.52 -6.23 13.53
C ARG A 459 11.55 -5.54 12.17
N GLY A 460 11.99 -4.27 12.15
CA GLY A 460 11.86 -3.37 11.01
C GLY A 460 10.44 -2.82 10.89
N ALA A 461 10.27 -1.78 10.07
CA ALA A 461 8.95 -1.28 9.72
C ALA A 461 8.25 -2.28 8.79
N ASP A 462 7.01 -2.64 9.11
CA ASP A 462 6.17 -3.44 8.22
C ASP A 462 5.48 -2.53 7.18
N ALA A 463 4.99 -3.12 6.08
CA ALA A 463 4.41 -2.34 4.98
C ALA A 463 3.23 -1.45 5.43
N ALA A 464 2.39 -1.93 6.36
CA ALA A 464 1.31 -1.15 6.95
C ALA A 464 1.85 0.10 7.68
N GLY A 465 2.89 -0.07 8.50
CA GLY A 465 3.54 1.04 9.19
C GLY A 465 4.21 2.04 8.26
N VAL A 466 4.84 1.57 7.17
CA VAL A 466 5.43 2.45 6.15
C VAL A 466 4.35 3.30 5.48
N ILE A 467 3.23 2.70 5.09
CA ILE A 467 2.11 3.40 4.45
C ILE A 467 1.55 4.50 5.37
N ALA A 468 1.26 4.18 6.63
CA ALA A 468 0.76 5.15 7.61
C ALA A 468 1.77 6.29 7.83
N THR A 469 3.06 5.96 7.94
CA THR A 469 4.14 6.95 8.11
C THR A 469 4.26 7.88 6.91
N VAL A 470 4.21 7.35 5.68
CA VAL A 470 4.26 8.16 4.45
C VAL A 470 3.05 9.07 4.36
N ALA A 471 1.85 8.57 4.65
CA ALA A 471 0.64 9.40 4.65
C ALA A 471 0.69 10.50 5.71
N ALA A 472 1.15 10.20 6.94
CA ALA A 472 1.34 11.21 7.98
C ALA A 472 2.40 12.26 7.60
N ALA A 473 3.48 11.85 6.93
CA ALA A 473 4.51 12.76 6.43
C ALA A 473 3.95 13.69 5.33
N LEU A 474 3.22 13.14 4.36
CA LEU A 474 2.56 13.92 3.30
C LEU A 474 1.55 14.91 3.89
N ALA A 475 0.72 14.47 4.85
CA ALA A 475 -0.21 15.33 5.56
C ALA A 475 0.52 16.46 6.31
N THR A 476 1.62 16.15 7.00
CA THR A 476 2.44 17.16 7.72
C THR A 476 3.00 18.20 6.76
N VAL A 477 3.56 17.76 5.63
CA VAL A 477 4.13 18.64 4.60
C VAL A 477 3.05 19.54 4.00
N PHE A 478 1.90 18.97 3.63
CA PHE A 478 0.77 19.74 3.12
C PHE A 478 0.33 20.80 4.13
N LEU A 479 0.06 20.40 5.38
CA LEU A 479 -0.36 21.31 6.44
C LEU A 479 0.67 22.42 6.72
N PHE A 480 1.96 22.09 6.70
CA PHE A 480 3.05 23.07 6.85
C PHE A 480 3.00 24.14 5.75
N PHE A 481 2.94 23.73 4.48
CA PHE A 481 2.90 24.71 3.38
C PHE A 481 1.57 25.48 3.34
N SER A 482 0.44 24.83 3.62
CA SER A 482 -0.86 25.49 3.70
C SER A 482 -0.92 26.55 4.80
N THR A 483 -0.36 26.27 5.97
CA THR A 483 -0.30 27.24 7.09
C THR A 483 0.67 28.38 6.85
N LEU A 484 1.75 28.17 6.07
CA LEU A 484 2.62 29.26 5.63
C LEU A 484 1.93 30.16 4.60
N ALA A 485 1.17 29.57 3.67
CA ALA A 485 0.44 30.33 2.65
C ALA A 485 -0.73 31.12 3.24
N VAL A 486 -1.48 30.51 4.16
CA VAL A 486 -2.65 31.11 4.82
C VAL A 486 -2.52 30.90 6.34
N PRO A 487 -1.93 31.87 7.07
CA PRO A 487 -1.74 31.76 8.51
C PRO A 487 -3.06 31.58 9.26
N ARG A 488 -3.18 30.48 10.02
CA ARG A 488 -4.36 30.19 10.83
C ARG A 488 -4.04 30.30 12.32
N PRO A 489 -4.76 31.14 13.10
CA PRO A 489 -4.43 31.36 14.51
C PRO A 489 -4.64 30.12 15.39
N TYR A 490 -5.59 29.26 15.04
CA TYR A 490 -5.96 28.07 15.83
C TYR A 490 -5.20 26.78 15.45
N ALA A 491 -4.44 26.79 14.35
CA ALA A 491 -3.59 25.68 13.95
C ALA A 491 -2.25 26.21 13.41
N PRO A 492 -1.43 26.81 14.29
CA PRO A 492 -0.14 27.32 13.88
C PRO A 492 0.76 26.17 13.44
N VAL A 493 1.66 26.45 12.49
CA VAL A 493 2.72 25.55 12.01
C VAL A 493 3.42 24.82 13.17
N ASP A 494 3.66 25.55 14.27
CA ASP A 494 4.35 25.08 15.47
C ASP A 494 3.64 23.91 16.14
N LEU A 495 2.30 23.93 16.18
CA LEU A 495 1.49 22.89 16.81
C LEU A 495 1.50 21.61 15.97
N ILE A 496 1.39 21.75 14.65
CA ILE A 496 1.37 20.62 13.71
C ILE A 496 2.73 19.92 13.70
N CYS A 497 3.81 20.67 13.50
CA CYS A 497 5.17 20.12 13.51
C CYS A 497 5.57 19.64 14.90
N GLY A 498 5.16 20.37 15.94
CA GLY A 498 5.39 20.00 17.33
C GLY A 498 4.75 18.67 17.71
N ALA A 499 3.48 18.45 17.35
CA ALA A 499 2.78 17.19 17.60
C ALA A 499 3.50 16.00 16.96
N VAL A 500 3.87 16.11 15.68
CA VAL A 500 4.59 15.05 14.97
C VAL A 500 5.99 14.84 15.59
N GLY A 501 6.67 15.93 15.95
CA GLY A 501 7.98 15.91 16.61
C GLY A 501 7.93 15.19 17.95
N VAL A 502 6.91 15.45 18.78
CA VAL A 502 6.70 14.77 20.07
C VAL A 502 6.45 13.28 19.88
N VAL A 503 5.59 12.88 18.93
CA VAL A 503 5.31 11.47 18.66
C VAL A 503 6.57 10.75 18.16
N ALA A 504 7.30 11.36 17.23
CA ALA A 504 8.57 10.83 16.75
C ALA A 504 9.62 10.74 17.86
N LEU A 505 9.64 11.70 18.78
CA LEU A 505 10.56 11.72 19.92
C LEU A 505 10.25 10.57 20.88
N ALA A 506 8.97 10.34 21.20
CA ALA A 506 8.54 9.22 22.04
C ALA A 506 8.96 7.86 21.45
N ALA A 507 8.78 7.68 20.13
CA ALA A 507 9.25 6.49 19.42
C ALA A 507 10.79 6.36 19.45
N GLY A 508 11.52 7.47 19.26
CA GLY A 508 12.98 7.50 19.34
C GLY A 508 13.52 7.14 20.73
N ILE A 509 12.88 7.63 21.80
CA ILE A 509 13.20 7.27 23.20
C ILE A 509 13.00 5.78 23.43
N ARG A 510 11.86 5.24 22.97
CA ARG A 510 11.57 3.81 23.04
C ARG A 510 12.65 3.00 22.32
N TRP A 511 13.05 3.42 21.13
CA TRP A 511 14.13 2.78 20.37
C TRP A 511 15.44 2.78 21.13
N LEU A 512 15.82 3.89 21.75
CA LEU A 512 17.04 3.97 22.54
C LEU A 512 17.03 3.01 23.74
N GLY A 513 15.88 2.87 24.40
CA GLY A 513 15.72 1.97 25.55
C GLY A 513 15.72 0.48 25.18
N VAL A 514 15.23 0.12 24.00
CA VAL A 514 15.20 -1.28 23.54
C VAL A 514 16.50 -1.69 22.85
N TRP A 515 17.16 -0.76 22.15
CA TRP A 515 18.32 -1.05 21.31
C TRP A 515 19.57 -0.32 21.82
N PRO A 516 20.36 -0.91 22.73
CA PRO A 516 21.54 -0.27 23.32
C PRO A 516 22.64 0.05 22.29
N ARG A 517 22.57 -0.53 21.09
CA ARG A 517 23.51 -0.23 19.98
C ARG A 517 23.14 1.01 19.18
N VAL A 518 21.89 1.49 19.27
CA VAL A 518 21.45 2.67 18.50
C VAL A 518 22.03 3.91 19.16
N ARG A 519 22.81 4.68 18.40
CA ARG A 519 23.33 5.96 18.87
C ARG A 519 22.19 6.96 19.01
N SER A 520 22.21 7.76 20.08
CA SER A 520 21.22 8.81 20.35
C SER A 520 20.99 9.74 19.16
N ARG A 521 22.02 9.96 18.32
CA ARG A 521 21.90 10.75 17.10
C ARG A 521 20.93 10.13 16.09
N ALA A 522 21.10 8.87 15.73
CA ALA A 522 20.26 8.23 14.73
C ALA A 522 18.79 8.13 15.19
N ALA A 523 18.55 7.93 16.48
CA ALA A 523 17.21 7.78 17.03
C ALA A 523 16.44 9.10 17.18
N LEU A 524 17.11 10.18 17.62
CA LEU A 524 16.43 11.39 18.09
C LEU A 524 16.51 12.58 17.13
N TRP A 525 17.48 12.62 16.21
CA TRP A 525 17.65 13.79 15.32
C TRP A 525 16.39 14.14 14.51
N PRO A 526 15.73 13.19 13.80
CA PRO A 526 14.55 13.53 13.00
C PRO A 526 13.43 14.15 13.84
N ALA A 527 13.20 13.61 15.04
CA ALA A 527 12.20 14.11 15.96
C ALA A 527 12.53 15.51 16.47
N LEU A 528 13.77 15.74 16.88
CA LEU A 528 14.24 17.03 17.37
C LEU A 528 14.21 18.10 16.28
N THR A 529 14.60 17.75 15.04
CA THR A 529 14.51 18.68 13.91
C THR A 529 13.08 19.08 13.63
N LEU A 530 12.14 18.13 13.65
CA LEU A 530 10.74 18.43 13.38
C LEU A 530 10.08 19.23 14.51
N LEU A 531 10.51 18.99 15.75
CA LEU A 531 10.03 19.67 16.94
C LEU A 531 10.49 21.13 17.02
N MET A 532 11.71 21.44 16.55
CA MET A 532 12.35 22.74 16.81
C MET A 532 12.65 23.58 15.57
N ALA A 533 12.96 22.96 14.42
CA ALA A 533 13.35 23.72 13.24
C ALA A 533 12.16 24.49 12.62
N PRO A 534 10.96 23.91 12.45
CA PRO A 534 9.83 24.66 11.90
C PRO A 534 9.46 25.90 12.74
N PRO A 535 9.31 25.82 14.08
CA PRO A 535 9.05 27.02 14.89
C PRO A 535 10.16 28.06 14.81
N LEU A 536 11.42 27.63 14.72
CA LEU A 536 12.56 28.54 14.55
C LEU A 536 12.50 29.25 13.19
N VAL A 537 12.23 28.53 12.10
CA VAL A 537 12.11 29.12 10.76
C VAL A 537 10.94 30.09 10.70
N VAL A 538 9.78 29.71 11.25
CA VAL A 538 8.60 30.58 11.30
C VAL A 538 8.88 31.85 12.12
N SER A 539 9.72 31.77 13.16
CA SER A 539 10.14 32.95 13.94
C SER A 539 10.97 33.95 13.15
N TRP A 540 11.55 33.55 12.01
CA TRP A 540 12.31 34.43 11.12
C TRP A 540 11.45 35.07 10.05
N THR A 541 10.44 34.34 9.57
CA THR A 541 9.58 34.78 8.46
C THR A 541 8.34 35.54 8.92
N SER A 542 7.94 35.39 10.18
CA SER A 542 6.74 36.02 10.74
C SER A 542 7.08 36.88 11.96
N PRO A 543 6.26 37.90 12.28
CA PRO A 543 6.45 38.70 13.49
C PRO A 543 6.57 37.82 14.72
N LEU A 544 7.59 38.09 15.53
CA LEU A 544 7.88 37.29 16.70
C LEU A 544 6.76 37.46 17.74
N SER A 545 5.94 36.42 17.93
CA SER A 545 4.96 36.42 19.02
C SER A 545 5.66 35.96 20.31
N PHE A 546 5.46 36.72 21.39
CA PHE A 546 6.05 36.41 22.70
C PHE A 546 5.77 34.97 23.18
N PRO A 547 4.54 34.42 23.05
CA PRO A 547 4.26 33.04 23.45
C PRO A 547 5.06 32.00 22.66
N ARG A 548 5.22 32.19 21.34
CA ARG A 548 6.00 31.28 20.49
C ARG A 548 7.47 31.27 20.89
N ALA A 549 8.04 32.45 21.10
CA ALA A 549 9.43 32.60 21.53
C ALA A 549 9.67 31.89 22.88
N LEU A 550 8.78 32.12 23.85
CA LEU A 550 8.86 31.50 25.16
C LEU A 550 8.75 29.96 25.08
N ILE A 551 7.81 29.43 24.29
CA ILE A 551 7.64 27.98 24.12
C ILE A 551 8.86 27.37 23.44
N LEU A 552 9.36 27.96 22.35
CA LEU A 552 10.55 27.46 21.64
C LEU A 552 11.77 27.47 22.56
N PHE A 553 11.97 28.55 23.33
CA PHE A 553 13.04 28.63 24.32
C PHE A 553 12.90 27.55 25.41
N ALA A 554 11.70 27.37 25.98
CA ALA A 554 11.45 26.38 27.02
C ALA A 554 11.69 24.94 26.52
N VAL A 555 11.21 24.62 25.32
CA VAL A 555 11.42 23.31 24.69
C VAL A 555 12.90 23.09 24.39
N ALA A 556 13.61 24.09 23.88
CA ALA A 556 15.05 24.02 23.62
C ALA A 556 15.86 23.81 24.90
N LEU A 557 15.54 24.55 25.96
CA LEU A 557 16.16 24.41 27.27
C LEU A 557 15.89 23.03 27.87
N ALA A 558 14.65 22.54 27.81
CA ALA A 558 14.30 21.21 28.28
C ALA A 558 15.11 20.11 27.58
N MET A 559 15.32 20.22 26.26
CA MET A 559 16.17 19.25 25.53
C MET A 559 17.65 19.37 25.91
N VAL A 560 18.18 20.56 26.16
CA VAL A 560 19.56 20.73 26.67
C VAL A 560 19.71 20.05 28.02
N LEU A 561 18.80 20.33 28.96
CA LEU A 561 18.84 19.75 30.30
C LEU A 561 18.69 18.23 30.25
N TRP A 562 17.75 17.72 29.47
CA TRP A 562 17.57 16.28 29.31
C TRP A 562 18.79 15.61 28.66
N GLY A 563 19.37 16.23 27.64
CA GLY A 563 20.59 15.78 27.00
C GLY A 563 21.79 15.76 27.93
N ALA A 564 21.95 16.78 28.77
CA ALA A 564 23.00 16.84 29.77
C ALA A 564 22.83 15.76 30.86
N LEU A 565 21.62 15.65 31.44
CA LEU A 565 21.31 14.70 32.51
C LEU A 565 21.44 13.23 32.08
N ARG A 566 21.16 12.92 30.80
CA ARG A 566 21.23 11.55 30.27
C ARG A 566 22.49 11.28 29.45
N GLY A 567 23.41 12.23 29.33
CA GLY A 567 24.59 12.11 28.47
C GLY A 567 24.28 11.92 26.98
N LEU A 568 23.13 12.42 26.51
CA LEU A 568 22.66 12.26 25.13
C LEU A 568 23.12 13.44 24.28
N GLN A 569 24.03 13.18 23.34
CA GLN A 569 24.59 14.24 22.49
C GLN A 569 23.56 14.93 21.58
N ALA A 570 22.54 14.20 21.11
CA ALA A 570 21.60 14.72 20.12
C ALA A 570 20.69 15.84 20.68
N PRO A 571 19.93 15.62 21.77
CA PRO A 571 19.12 16.68 22.38
C PRO A 571 19.97 17.83 22.93
N LEU A 572 21.17 17.54 23.45
CA LEU A 572 22.10 18.57 23.91
C LEU A 572 22.55 19.50 22.77
N VAL A 573 23.02 18.93 21.65
CA VAL A 573 23.49 19.72 20.50
C VAL A 573 22.34 20.45 19.82
N ALA A 574 21.22 19.77 19.56
CA ALA A 574 20.06 20.37 18.91
C ALA A 574 19.46 21.50 19.76
N GLY A 575 19.22 21.26 21.06
CA GLY A 575 18.70 22.27 21.96
C GLY A 575 19.64 23.48 22.09
N THR A 576 20.96 23.25 22.19
CA THR A 576 21.94 24.34 22.27
C THR A 576 21.95 25.17 20.99
N ALA A 577 21.96 24.51 19.83
CA ALA A 577 21.94 25.19 18.53
C ALA A 577 20.68 26.06 18.37
N VAL A 578 19.51 25.55 18.78
CA VAL A 578 18.24 26.28 18.72
C VAL A 578 18.22 27.43 19.72
N ILE A 579 18.70 27.27 20.96
CA ILE A 579 18.82 28.37 21.92
C ILE A 579 19.70 29.48 21.37
N VAL A 580 20.86 29.15 20.80
CA VAL A 580 21.78 30.14 20.22
C VAL A 580 21.11 30.86 19.06
N ALA A 581 20.54 30.11 18.11
CA ALA A 581 19.84 30.71 16.96
C ALA A 581 18.67 31.60 17.41
N HIS A 582 17.86 31.12 18.36
CA HIS A 582 16.74 31.85 18.92
C HIS A 582 17.20 33.13 19.62
N MET A 583 18.22 33.05 20.48
CA MET A 583 18.78 34.21 21.18
C MET A 583 19.34 35.25 20.20
N VAL A 584 20.06 34.83 19.15
CA VAL A 584 20.54 35.72 18.09
C VAL A 584 19.37 36.44 17.43
N THR A 585 18.28 35.72 17.12
CA THR A 585 17.12 36.33 16.45
C THR A 585 16.34 37.30 17.33
N VAL A 586 16.19 37.00 18.61
CA VAL A 586 15.52 37.89 19.59
C VAL A 586 16.37 39.13 19.85
N LEU A 587 17.69 38.96 19.99
CA LEU A 587 18.61 40.06 20.28
C LEU A 587 18.97 40.87 19.04
N TRP A 588 18.71 40.37 17.82
CA TRP A 588 19.17 40.99 16.58
C TRP A 588 18.83 42.49 16.45
N PRO A 589 17.60 42.95 16.76
CA PRO A 589 17.27 44.38 16.67
C PRO A 589 18.14 45.22 17.63
N TRP A 590 18.34 44.75 18.86
CA TRP A 590 19.19 45.39 19.86
C TRP A 590 20.66 45.34 19.47
N LEU A 591 21.11 44.21 18.94
CA LEU A 591 22.46 43.99 18.45
C LEU A 591 22.77 44.93 17.28
N ALA A 592 21.80 45.17 16.39
CA ALA A 592 21.93 46.10 15.27
C ALA A 592 22.04 47.56 15.77
N VAL A 593 21.23 47.97 16.75
CA VAL A 593 21.32 49.30 17.37
C VAL A 593 22.65 49.48 18.11
N PHE A 594 23.05 48.48 18.89
CA PHE A 594 24.32 48.48 19.61
C PHE A 594 25.52 48.51 18.65
N SER A 595 25.49 47.69 17.59
CA SER A 595 26.52 47.61 16.55
C SER A 595 26.73 48.95 15.84
N ARG A 596 25.67 49.70 15.56
CA ARG A 596 25.77 51.04 14.97
C ARG A 596 26.54 52.02 15.86
N ARG A 597 26.41 51.89 17.18
CA ARG A 597 27.04 52.79 18.16
C ARG A 597 28.42 52.31 18.63
N PHE A 598 28.64 51.00 18.69
CA PHE A 598 29.81 50.36 19.30
C PHE A 598 30.45 49.34 18.35
N TRP A 599 30.60 49.68 17.07
CA TRP A 599 31.11 48.77 16.03
C TRP A 599 32.49 48.16 16.36
N TRP A 600 33.35 48.89 17.08
CA TRP A 600 34.69 48.46 17.49
C TRP A 600 34.68 47.25 18.45
N VAL A 601 33.57 47.00 19.16
CA VAL A 601 33.43 45.84 20.05
C VAL A 601 33.57 44.54 19.25
N TRP A 602 33.11 44.51 18.00
CA TRP A 602 33.24 43.33 17.14
C TRP A 602 34.68 43.04 16.75
N LEU A 603 35.53 44.06 16.59
CA LEU A 603 36.96 43.87 16.37
C LEU A 603 37.65 43.29 17.60
N LEU A 604 37.26 43.74 18.79
CA LEU A 604 37.78 43.21 20.05
C LEU A 604 37.37 41.74 20.24
N VAL A 605 36.09 41.42 20.05
CA VAL A 605 35.59 40.04 20.13
C VAL A 605 36.26 39.15 19.07
N GLY A 606 36.35 39.62 17.82
CA GLY A 606 37.04 38.92 16.74
C GLY A 606 38.51 38.67 17.06
N GLY A 607 39.20 39.66 17.64
CA GLY A 607 40.58 39.54 18.09
C GLY A 607 40.74 38.49 19.19
N VAL A 608 39.89 38.49 20.22
CA VAL A 608 39.91 37.48 21.29
C VAL A 608 39.66 36.07 20.73
N VAL A 609 38.70 35.91 19.81
CA VAL A 609 38.42 34.62 19.17
C VAL A 609 39.60 34.14 18.34
N LEU A 610 40.25 35.02 17.57
CA LEU A 610 41.45 34.68 16.79
C LEU A 610 42.62 34.26 17.70
N ILE A 611 42.85 34.98 18.80
CA ILE A 611 43.88 34.62 19.79
C ILE A 611 43.60 33.25 20.40
N ALA A 612 42.36 33.00 20.82
CA ALA A 612 41.96 31.70 21.37
C ALA A 612 42.08 30.56 20.34
N ALA A 613 41.70 30.82 19.08
CA ALA A 613 41.84 29.86 17.99
C ALA A 613 43.32 29.55 17.68
N ALA A 614 44.19 30.56 17.65
CA ALA A 614 45.62 30.41 17.46
C ALA A 614 46.25 29.59 18.59
N ALA A 615 45.91 29.89 19.84
CA ALA A 615 46.37 29.13 21.01
C ALA A 615 45.94 27.66 20.96
N ARG A 616 44.69 27.38 20.56
CA ARG A 616 44.17 26.01 20.41
C ARG A 616 44.83 25.27 19.25
N TYR A 617 45.09 25.96 18.14
CA TYR A 617 45.82 25.42 17.00
C TYR A 617 47.24 25.00 17.40
N GLU A 618 47.95 25.86 18.14
CA GLU A 618 49.29 25.56 18.67
C GLU A 618 49.29 24.32 19.60
N ALA A 619 48.31 24.22 20.49
CA ALA A 619 48.13 23.05 21.35
C ALA A 619 47.88 21.75 20.56
N SER A 620 47.09 21.83 19.47
CA SER A 620 46.83 20.70 18.58
C SER A 620 48.06 20.25 17.78
N LEU A 621 48.92 21.19 17.38
CA LEU A 621 50.18 20.90 16.70
C LEU A 621 51.21 20.27 17.65
N LYS A 622 51.26 20.74 18.91
CA LYS A 622 52.10 20.13 19.96
C LYS A 622 51.72 18.68 20.21
N THR A 623 50.42 18.37 20.25
CA THR A 623 49.95 16.98 20.39
C THR A 623 50.28 16.14 19.16
N MET A 624 50.09 16.65 17.94
CA MET A 624 50.50 15.94 16.72
C MET A 624 52.00 15.67 16.64
N ARG A 625 52.87 16.63 17.02
CA ARG A 625 54.32 16.42 17.11
C ARG A 625 54.70 15.35 18.13
N SER A 626 54.03 15.31 19.28
CA SER A 626 54.24 14.26 20.28
C SER A 626 53.85 12.86 19.78
N LEU A 627 52.84 12.80 18.90
CA LEU A 627 52.36 11.55 18.31
C LEU A 627 53.32 11.07 17.20
N ALA A 628 53.80 12.00 16.37
CA ALA A 628 54.80 11.71 15.33
C ALA A 628 56.15 11.25 15.91
N THR A 629 56.60 11.86 17.01
CA THR A 629 57.84 11.42 17.71
C THR A 629 57.69 10.04 18.33
N ARG A 630 56.54 9.72 18.94
CA ARG A 630 56.26 8.36 19.44
C ARG A 630 56.23 7.32 18.31
N ILE A 631 55.65 7.66 17.14
CA ILE A 631 55.66 6.76 15.97
C ILE A 631 57.10 6.57 15.44
N GLY A 632 57.92 7.62 15.45
CA GLY A 632 59.33 7.56 15.05
C GLY A 632 60.22 6.77 16.02
N GLN A 633 59.88 6.69 17.31
CA GLN A 633 60.57 5.86 18.30
C GLN A 633 60.14 4.40 18.27
N LEU A 634 58.96 4.10 17.73
CA LEU A 634 58.45 2.73 17.56
C LEU A 634 58.90 2.08 16.25
N ARG A 635 59.38 2.88 15.30
CA ARG A 635 60.11 2.41 14.11
C ARG A 635 61.58 2.32 14.44
#